data_AF-A0A942H802-F1
#
_entry.id   AF-A0A942H802-F1
#
_cell.length_a   1.000
_cell.length_b   1.000
_cell.length_c   1.000
_cell.angle_alpha   90.00
_cell.angle_beta   90.00
_cell.angle_gamma   90.00
#
_symmetry.space_group_name_H-M   'P 1'
#
loop_
_entity.id
_entity.type
_entity.pdbx_description
1 polymer ?
#
loop_
_entity_poly.entity_id
_entity_poly.type
_entity_poly.pdbx_seq_one_letter_code
_entity_poly.pdbx_strand_id
1 'polypeptide(L)'
;MGKTTVLRKLMKEITANLHAELQSDYERIPIVHVLLQAPTAGAFDWKDYFTRSLMVLEEPLAHRKIDVEKPLSPKESVAYLAIYDRTPTARLRLAVERAIAHRRPAAILLDEAQHLGIIGSGRKLLDQLNVIKSIADTTQVTHVLCGTYELLPFLHLNAQLSRRSLIIQFDRYHPENPDHELAFKSVLNTFQQQMPFANKIDLVNEWEFLYERTLGCVGITKRWLEDSLKLASRDKTPQLSRKHLEDKAPSAKKCFLQLNEILLAEKTLADSDEDVASLRSRLKLGEQDAPAPSVVTPRKSSRPRVGERKPKRDKAGGYFNE
;
A
#
# COMPACT_ATOMS: atom_id res chain seq x y z
N MET A 1 -6.84 -7.80 8.23
CA MET A 1 -7.99 -7.03 7.70
C MET A 1 -8.70 -7.66 6.51
N GLY A 2 -8.37 -8.86 6.02
CA GLY A 2 -9.18 -9.49 4.96
C GLY A 2 -9.11 -8.82 3.58
N LYS A 3 -8.10 -7.98 3.30
CA LYS A 3 -7.87 -7.27 2.03
C LYS A 3 -8.03 -8.18 0.81
N THR A 4 -7.31 -9.31 0.79
CA THR A 4 -7.42 -10.31 -0.29
C THR A 4 -8.84 -10.88 -0.44
N THR A 5 -9.61 -11.00 0.66
CA THR A 5 -11.00 -11.47 0.60
C THR A 5 -11.92 -10.42 -0.01
N VAL A 6 -11.72 -9.15 0.34
CA VAL A 6 -12.44 -8.02 -0.26
C VAL A 6 -12.10 -7.91 -1.74
N LEU A 7 -10.82 -7.99 -2.12
CA LEU A 7 -10.41 -7.97 -3.53
C LEU A 7 -11.03 -9.10 -4.33
N ARG A 8 -11.05 -10.33 -3.79
CA ARG A 8 -11.71 -11.47 -4.45
C ARG A 8 -13.20 -11.22 -4.64
N LYS A 9 -13.88 -10.64 -3.65
CA LYS A 9 -15.31 -10.31 -3.73
C LYS A 9 -15.55 -9.21 -4.77
N LEU A 10 -14.75 -8.15 -4.75
CA LEU A 10 -14.78 -7.06 -5.72
C LEU A 10 -14.58 -7.58 -7.16
N MET A 11 -13.61 -8.47 -7.36
CA MET A 11 -13.37 -9.12 -8.65
C MET A 11 -14.60 -9.88 -9.14
N LYS A 12 -15.24 -10.65 -8.25
CA LYS A 12 -16.45 -11.41 -8.56
C LYS A 12 -17.61 -10.49 -8.92
N GLU A 13 -17.82 -9.42 -8.15
CA GLU A 13 -18.92 -8.47 -8.38
C GLU A 13 -18.74 -7.69 -9.68
N ILE A 14 -17.55 -7.16 -9.96
CA ILE A 14 -17.28 -6.45 -11.22
C ILE A 14 -17.42 -7.39 -12.42
N THR A 15 -16.95 -8.64 -12.32
CA THR A 15 -17.12 -9.63 -13.38
C THR A 15 -18.60 -9.95 -13.62
N ALA A 16 -19.40 -10.06 -12.55
CA ALA A 16 -20.85 -10.28 -12.66
C ALA A 16 -21.55 -9.07 -13.29
N ASN A 17 -21.17 -7.85 -12.91
CA ASN A 17 -21.74 -6.62 -13.47
C ASN A 17 -21.41 -6.44 -14.96
N LEU A 18 -20.21 -6.85 -15.38
CA LEU A 18 -19.78 -6.80 -16.78
C LEU A 18 -20.21 -8.00 -17.60
N HIS A 19 -21.00 -8.93 -17.06
CA HIS A 19 -21.30 -10.20 -17.69
C HIS A 19 -21.88 -10.05 -19.11
N ALA A 20 -22.82 -9.12 -19.31
CA ALA A 20 -23.42 -8.87 -20.62
C ALA A 20 -22.39 -8.38 -21.66
N GLU A 21 -21.49 -7.49 -21.25
CA GLU A 21 -20.42 -6.96 -22.10
C GLU A 21 -19.42 -8.07 -22.47
N LEU A 22 -19.04 -8.92 -21.50
CA LEU A 22 -18.14 -10.06 -21.71
C LEU A 22 -18.71 -11.13 -22.66
N GLN A 23 -20.04 -11.26 -22.76
CA GLN A 23 -20.67 -12.15 -23.75
C GLN A 23 -20.57 -11.60 -25.18
N SER A 24 -20.57 -10.27 -25.32
CA SER A 24 -20.46 -9.61 -26.64
C SER A 24 -19.02 -9.31 -27.06
N ASP A 25 -18.10 -9.22 -26.11
CA ASP A 25 -16.72 -8.79 -26.31
C ASP A 25 -15.76 -9.78 -25.61
N TYR A 26 -15.46 -10.87 -26.31
CA TYR A 26 -14.62 -11.96 -25.80
C TYR A 26 -13.16 -11.55 -25.56
N GLU A 27 -12.72 -10.42 -26.10
CA GLU A 27 -11.35 -9.94 -25.92
C GLU A 27 -11.17 -9.14 -24.63
N ARG A 28 -12.28 -8.75 -23.99
CA ARG A 28 -12.27 -7.96 -22.77
C ARG A 28 -11.93 -8.80 -21.55
N ILE A 29 -11.01 -8.29 -20.74
CA ILE A 29 -10.73 -8.82 -19.41
C ILE A 29 -11.42 -7.89 -18.40
N PRO A 30 -12.30 -8.38 -17.51
CA PRO A 30 -13.06 -7.49 -16.63
C PRO A 30 -12.17 -6.73 -15.65
N ILE A 31 -11.22 -7.45 -15.01
CA ILE A 31 -10.24 -6.93 -14.07
C ILE A 31 -8.90 -7.60 -14.28
N VAL A 32 -7.85 -6.81 -14.18
CA VAL A 32 -6.46 -7.29 -14.11
C VAL A 32 -6.02 -7.26 -12.67
N HIS A 33 -5.55 -8.38 -12.13
CA HIS A 33 -5.03 -8.47 -10.77
C HIS A 33 -3.57 -8.92 -10.80
N VAL A 34 -2.67 -8.05 -10.33
CA VAL A 34 -1.23 -8.28 -10.32
C VAL A 34 -0.73 -8.27 -8.88
N LEU A 35 -0.12 -9.38 -8.46
CA LEU A 35 0.58 -9.47 -7.18
C LEU A 35 2.00 -8.92 -7.34
N LEU A 36 2.29 -7.78 -6.73
CA LEU A 36 3.62 -7.19 -6.75
C LEU A 36 4.58 -8.04 -5.92
N GLN A 37 5.82 -8.16 -6.37
CA GLN A 37 6.85 -8.92 -5.67
C GLN A 37 7.84 -7.99 -4.98
N ALA A 38 8.31 -8.41 -3.81
CA ALA A 38 9.51 -7.82 -3.22
C ALA A 38 10.71 -8.05 -4.16
N PRO A 39 11.55 -7.03 -4.39
CA PRO A 39 12.76 -7.21 -5.17
C PRO A 39 13.75 -8.11 -4.43
N THR A 40 14.44 -9.00 -5.16
CA THR A 40 15.50 -9.86 -4.59
C THR A 40 16.68 -9.04 -4.08
N ALA A 41 16.98 -7.91 -4.73
CA ALA A 41 17.99 -6.94 -4.31
C ALA A 41 17.69 -5.56 -4.88
N GLY A 42 17.98 -4.50 -4.12
CA GLY A 42 17.88 -3.13 -4.61
C GLY A 42 16.46 -2.56 -4.59
N ALA A 43 16.05 -1.92 -5.69
CA ALA A 43 14.76 -1.26 -5.82
C ALA A 43 13.72 -2.16 -6.49
N PHE A 44 12.45 -1.77 -6.43
CA PHE A 44 11.34 -2.43 -7.11
C PHE A 44 11.64 -2.75 -8.59
N ASP A 45 11.33 -3.98 -9.01
CA ASP A 45 11.61 -4.47 -10.36
C ASP A 45 10.42 -4.21 -11.30
N TRP A 46 10.48 -3.08 -12.02
CA TRP A 46 9.52 -2.75 -13.06
C TRP A 46 9.45 -3.77 -14.19
N LYS A 47 10.57 -4.44 -14.51
CA LYS A 47 10.63 -5.41 -15.60
C LYS A 47 9.82 -6.65 -15.22
N ASP A 48 9.96 -7.13 -13.99
CA ASP A 48 9.12 -8.20 -13.44
C ASP A 48 7.63 -7.79 -13.43
N TYR A 49 7.32 -6.59 -12.93
CA TYR A 49 5.94 -6.07 -12.94
C TYR A 49 5.31 -6.07 -14.35
N PHE A 50 6.00 -5.51 -15.35
CA PHE A 50 5.46 -5.45 -16.71
C PHE A 50 5.31 -6.85 -17.32
N THR A 51 6.27 -7.75 -17.05
CA THR A 51 6.22 -9.12 -17.54
C THR A 51 5.02 -9.87 -16.97
N ARG A 52 4.80 -9.79 -15.65
CA ARG A 52 3.63 -10.39 -14.98
C ARG A 52 2.33 -9.77 -15.44
N SER A 53 2.29 -8.45 -15.65
CA SER A 53 1.12 -7.76 -16.17
C SER A 53 0.71 -8.28 -17.56
N LEU A 54 1.68 -8.50 -18.46
CA LEU A 54 1.41 -9.10 -19.78
C LEU A 54 0.88 -10.53 -19.69
N MET A 55 1.35 -11.31 -18.71
CA MET A 55 0.83 -12.66 -18.47
C MET A 55 -0.64 -12.62 -18.01
N VAL A 56 -0.97 -11.73 -17.07
CA VAL A 56 -2.36 -11.57 -16.56
C VAL A 56 -3.29 -10.98 -17.63
N LEU A 57 -2.78 -10.13 -18.50
CA LEU A 57 -3.52 -9.57 -19.65
C LEU A 57 -3.73 -10.57 -20.80
N GLU A 58 -3.25 -11.80 -20.63
CA GLU A 58 -3.28 -12.86 -21.64
C GLU A 58 -2.80 -12.35 -23.02
N GLU A 59 -1.74 -11.54 -23.01
CA GLU A 59 -1.20 -10.98 -24.26
C GLU A 59 -0.71 -12.14 -25.14
N PRO A 60 -1.27 -12.30 -26.36
CA PRO A 60 -0.90 -13.40 -27.23
C PRO A 60 0.60 -13.39 -27.50
N LEU A 61 1.22 -14.57 -27.42
CA LEU A 61 2.66 -14.73 -27.62
C LEU A 61 3.49 -13.80 -26.72
N ALA A 62 3.01 -13.39 -25.54
CA ALA A 62 3.81 -12.66 -24.54
C ALA A 62 5.21 -13.30 -24.41
N HIS A 63 5.23 -14.62 -24.22
CA HIS A 63 6.42 -15.46 -24.13
C HIS A 63 7.13 -15.79 -25.47
N ARG A 64 6.66 -15.24 -26.60
CA ARG A 64 7.08 -15.56 -27.98
C ARG A 64 7.09 -14.34 -28.91
N LYS A 65 7.21 -13.11 -28.40
CA LYS A 65 7.37 -11.94 -29.29
C LYS A 65 8.73 -12.03 -29.97
N ILE A 66 8.73 -12.58 -31.19
CA ILE A 66 9.89 -12.66 -32.07
C ILE A 66 10.10 -11.25 -32.63
N ASP A 67 11.33 -10.77 -32.59
CA ASP A 67 11.72 -9.60 -33.37
C ASP A 67 11.65 -10.01 -34.84
N VAL A 68 10.69 -9.50 -35.62
CA VAL A 68 10.47 -9.92 -37.02
C VAL A 68 11.72 -9.65 -37.88
N GLU A 69 12.61 -8.76 -37.41
CA GLU A 69 13.90 -8.45 -38.03
C GLU A 69 15.03 -9.45 -37.66
N LYS A 70 14.80 -10.39 -36.74
CA LYS A 70 15.78 -11.43 -36.33
C LYS A 70 15.15 -12.82 -36.21
N PRO A 71 15.33 -13.72 -37.20
CA PRO A 71 14.80 -15.07 -37.13
C PRO A 71 15.46 -15.89 -36.00
N LEU A 72 14.65 -16.61 -35.22
CA LEU A 72 15.13 -17.54 -34.19
C LEU A 72 15.59 -18.86 -34.82
N SER A 73 16.68 -19.44 -34.31
CA SER A 73 17.17 -20.74 -34.77
C SER A 73 16.37 -21.90 -34.12
N PRO A 74 16.23 -23.07 -34.79
CA PRO A 74 15.32 -24.15 -34.35
C PRO A 74 15.70 -24.89 -33.05
N LYS A 75 16.81 -24.55 -32.39
CA LYS A 75 17.36 -25.31 -31.24
C LYS A 75 16.96 -24.79 -29.86
N GLU A 76 16.13 -23.75 -29.77
CA GLU A 76 15.83 -23.05 -28.50
C GLU A 76 14.42 -23.32 -27.96
N SER A 77 13.90 -24.53 -28.12
CA SER A 77 12.53 -24.91 -27.70
C SER A 77 12.34 -25.08 -26.19
N VAL A 78 13.30 -24.67 -25.36
CA VAL A 78 13.20 -24.57 -23.88
C VAL A 78 13.41 -23.12 -23.39
N ALA A 79 13.36 -22.13 -24.29
CA ALA A 79 13.63 -20.71 -24.02
C ALA A 79 12.38 -19.91 -23.56
N TYR A 80 11.43 -20.53 -22.87
CA TYR A 80 10.12 -19.93 -22.56
C TYR A 80 10.16 -18.70 -21.61
N LEU A 81 11.31 -18.43 -20.99
CA LEU A 81 11.57 -17.23 -20.17
C LEU A 81 12.72 -16.35 -20.70
N ALA A 82 13.51 -16.83 -21.67
CA ALA A 82 14.81 -16.23 -22.00
C ALA A 82 14.70 -14.98 -22.91
N ILE A 83 13.60 -14.79 -23.64
CA ILE A 83 13.42 -13.64 -24.56
C ILE A 83 13.16 -12.34 -23.78
N TYR A 84 12.50 -12.43 -22.62
CA TYR A 84 12.23 -11.27 -21.76
C TYR A 84 13.48 -10.69 -21.12
N ASP A 85 14.54 -11.49 -20.94
CA ASP A 85 15.70 -11.03 -20.19
C ASP A 85 16.52 -9.96 -20.94
N ARG A 86 16.43 -9.93 -22.27
CA ARG A 86 17.06 -8.90 -23.11
C ARG A 86 16.12 -7.79 -23.57
N THR A 87 14.81 -7.90 -23.28
CA THR A 87 13.84 -6.90 -23.73
C THR A 87 13.96 -5.63 -22.88
N PRO A 88 14.16 -4.46 -23.49
CA PRO A 88 14.20 -3.20 -22.76
C PRO A 88 12.89 -2.94 -22.01
N THR A 89 12.97 -2.49 -20.75
CA THR A 89 11.81 -2.20 -19.90
C THR A 89 10.80 -1.26 -20.57
N ALA A 90 11.26 -0.29 -21.36
CA ALA A 90 10.39 0.61 -22.12
C ALA A 90 9.51 -0.10 -23.15
N ARG A 91 10.02 -1.15 -23.82
CA ARG A 91 9.21 -1.97 -24.75
C ARG A 91 8.16 -2.79 -24.00
N LEU A 92 8.51 -3.31 -22.82
CA LEU A 92 7.56 -4.02 -21.96
C LEU A 92 6.44 -3.11 -21.48
N ARG A 93 6.79 -1.91 -21.04
CA ARG A 93 5.81 -0.89 -20.65
C ARG A 93 4.85 -0.56 -21.79
N LEU A 94 5.36 -0.28 -22.98
CA LEU A 94 4.53 -0.01 -24.16
C LEU A 94 3.60 -1.19 -24.50
N ALA A 95 4.11 -2.42 -24.39
CA ALA A 95 3.31 -3.61 -24.60
C ALA A 95 2.17 -3.73 -23.57
N VAL A 96 2.45 -3.43 -22.30
CA VAL A 96 1.43 -3.42 -21.23
C VAL A 96 0.38 -2.35 -21.51
N GLU A 97 0.79 -1.12 -21.84
CA GLU A 97 -0.14 -0.02 -22.16
C GLU A 97 -1.07 -0.39 -23.33
N ARG A 98 -0.53 -1.02 -24.39
CA ARG A 98 -1.32 -1.53 -25.53
C ARG A 98 -2.25 -2.68 -25.15
N ALA A 99 -1.76 -3.64 -24.37
CA ALA A 99 -2.56 -4.77 -23.92
C ALA A 99 -3.72 -4.30 -23.03
N ILE A 100 -3.49 -3.34 -22.12
CA ILE A 100 -4.56 -2.72 -21.32
C ILE A 100 -5.58 -2.03 -22.22
N ALA A 101 -5.13 -1.22 -23.18
CA ALA A 101 -6.02 -0.51 -24.10
C ALA A 101 -6.88 -1.47 -24.95
N HIS A 102 -6.34 -2.62 -25.34
CA HIS A 102 -7.05 -3.64 -26.11
C HIS A 102 -8.03 -4.44 -25.23
N ARG A 103 -7.55 -4.93 -24.08
CA ARG A 103 -8.30 -5.78 -23.14
C ARG A 103 -9.33 -5.02 -22.31
N ARG A 104 -9.25 -3.68 -22.26
CA ARG A 104 -10.26 -2.78 -21.67
C ARG A 104 -10.76 -3.21 -20.28
N PRO A 105 -9.86 -3.45 -19.31
CA PRO A 105 -10.28 -3.76 -17.95
C PRO A 105 -10.94 -2.55 -17.28
N ALA A 106 -11.92 -2.82 -16.44
CA ALA A 106 -12.55 -1.78 -15.63
C ALA A 106 -11.59 -1.24 -14.57
N ALA A 107 -10.68 -2.09 -14.06
CA ALA A 107 -9.65 -1.70 -13.10
C ALA A 107 -8.44 -2.63 -13.16
N ILE A 108 -7.30 -2.11 -12.72
CA ILE A 108 -6.07 -2.85 -12.45
C ILE A 108 -5.82 -2.85 -10.94
N LEU A 109 -5.84 -4.03 -10.33
CA LEU A 109 -5.59 -4.23 -8.91
C LEU A 109 -4.12 -4.61 -8.72
N LEU A 110 -3.38 -3.79 -7.95
CA LEU A 110 -2.00 -4.06 -7.55
C LEU A 110 -1.98 -4.49 -6.08
N ASP A 111 -1.86 -5.79 -5.84
CA ASP A 111 -1.80 -6.37 -4.49
C ASP A 111 -0.35 -6.40 -3.97
N GLU A 112 -0.20 -6.33 -2.65
CA GLU A 112 1.08 -6.11 -1.96
C GLU A 112 1.83 -4.86 -2.47
N ALA A 113 1.09 -3.79 -2.75
CA ALA A 113 1.60 -2.57 -3.33
C ALA A 113 2.66 -1.85 -2.47
N GLN A 114 2.80 -2.19 -1.19
CA GLN A 114 3.90 -1.67 -0.36
C GLN A 114 5.29 -2.05 -0.91
N HIS A 115 5.39 -3.09 -1.75
CA HIS A 115 6.65 -3.43 -2.42
C HIS A 115 7.14 -2.35 -3.39
N LEU A 116 6.25 -1.47 -3.90
CA LEU A 116 6.65 -0.25 -4.63
C LEU A 116 7.49 0.68 -3.74
N GLY A 117 7.36 0.54 -2.42
CA GLY A 117 8.05 1.33 -1.40
C GLY A 117 9.52 0.95 -1.24
N ILE A 118 9.92 -0.22 -1.75
CA ILE A 118 11.27 -0.75 -1.61
C ILE A 118 12.16 -0.05 -2.63
N ILE A 119 12.90 0.94 -2.15
CA ILE A 119 13.76 1.82 -2.94
C ILE A 119 15.06 2.09 -2.20
N GLY A 120 16.12 2.38 -2.96
CA GLY A 120 17.38 2.83 -2.37
C GLY A 120 17.37 4.28 -1.82
N SER A 121 16.37 5.11 -2.12
CA SER A 121 16.22 6.49 -1.58
C SER A 121 14.83 7.11 -1.81
N GLY A 122 14.39 8.02 -0.91
CA GLY A 122 13.03 8.60 -0.91
C GLY A 122 12.58 9.36 -2.18
N ARG A 123 13.47 10.08 -2.88
CA ARG A 123 13.14 10.72 -4.17
C ARG A 123 12.69 9.70 -5.21
N LYS A 124 13.25 8.48 -5.15
CA LYS A 124 12.88 7.38 -6.05
C LYS A 124 11.46 6.86 -5.78
N LEU A 125 10.85 7.12 -4.60
CA LEU A 125 9.49 6.66 -4.28
C LEU A 125 8.46 7.39 -5.12
N LEU A 126 8.59 8.72 -5.20
CA LEU A 126 7.73 9.54 -6.01
C LEU A 126 7.86 9.15 -7.49
N ASP A 127 9.06 8.79 -7.94
CA ASP A 127 9.29 8.29 -9.30
C ASP A 127 8.52 6.97 -9.53
N GLN A 128 8.46 6.05 -8.56
CA GLN A 128 7.65 4.82 -8.68
C GLN A 128 6.16 5.14 -8.89
N LEU A 129 5.62 6.06 -8.08
CA LEU A 129 4.23 6.48 -8.21
C LEU A 129 3.94 7.20 -9.51
N ASN A 130 4.88 8.02 -9.99
CA ASN A 130 4.75 8.71 -11.26
C ASN A 130 4.67 7.73 -12.44
N VAL A 131 5.32 6.56 -12.35
CA VAL A 131 5.17 5.50 -13.37
C VAL A 131 3.75 4.95 -13.38
N ILE A 132 3.19 4.56 -12.22
CA ILE A 132 1.79 4.08 -12.14
C ILE A 132 0.82 5.16 -12.62
N LYS A 133 0.98 6.39 -12.15
CA LYS A 133 0.19 7.55 -12.58
C LYS A 133 0.24 7.71 -14.10
N SER A 134 1.44 7.65 -14.68
CA SER A 134 1.61 7.81 -16.12
C SER A 134 0.93 6.68 -16.90
N ILE A 135 0.94 5.44 -16.42
CA ILE A 135 0.22 4.32 -17.04
C ILE A 135 -1.29 4.55 -16.92
N ALA A 136 -1.79 4.97 -15.75
CA ALA A 136 -3.20 5.30 -15.55
C ALA A 136 -3.68 6.43 -16.47
N ASP A 137 -2.89 7.51 -16.58
CA ASP A 137 -3.19 8.64 -17.48
C ASP A 137 -3.12 8.21 -18.97
N THR A 138 -2.21 7.31 -19.37
CA THR A 138 -2.13 6.82 -20.76
C THR A 138 -3.28 5.88 -21.10
N THR A 139 -3.59 4.94 -20.21
CA THR A 139 -4.57 3.86 -20.46
C THR A 139 -6.00 4.25 -20.12
N GLN A 140 -6.19 5.33 -19.34
CA GLN A 140 -7.48 5.75 -18.79
C GLN A 140 -8.15 4.66 -17.94
N VAL A 141 -7.36 3.77 -17.34
CA VAL A 141 -7.84 2.69 -16.45
C VAL A 141 -7.50 3.01 -15.00
N THR A 142 -8.47 2.81 -14.10
CA THR A 142 -8.28 2.98 -12.66
C THR A 142 -7.32 1.94 -12.10
N HIS A 143 -6.28 2.40 -11.41
CA HIS A 143 -5.34 1.55 -10.68
C HIS A 143 -5.67 1.58 -9.19
N VAL A 144 -5.88 0.40 -8.61
CA VAL A 144 -6.19 0.23 -7.18
C VAL A 144 -4.96 -0.36 -6.50
N LEU A 145 -4.31 0.43 -5.64
CA LEU A 145 -3.18 -0.02 -4.84
C LEU A 145 -3.69 -0.64 -3.54
N CYS A 146 -3.35 -1.91 -3.30
CA CYS A 146 -3.74 -2.65 -2.12
C CYS A 146 -2.49 -3.14 -1.39
N GLY A 147 -2.40 -2.85 -0.09
CA GLY A 147 -1.21 -3.20 0.68
C GLY A 147 -1.35 -2.91 2.16
N THR A 148 -0.27 -3.05 2.91
CA THR A 148 -0.18 -2.74 4.34
C THR A 148 -0.12 -1.23 4.59
N TYR A 149 -0.08 -0.84 5.87
CA TYR A 149 0.16 0.57 6.26
C TYR A 149 1.54 1.09 5.83
N GLU A 150 2.42 0.24 5.29
CA GLU A 150 3.64 0.68 4.60
C GLU A 150 3.34 1.48 3.32
N LEU A 151 2.10 1.51 2.85
CA LEU A 151 1.64 2.41 1.79
C LEU A 151 1.37 3.85 2.27
N LEU A 152 1.33 4.13 3.57
CA LEU A 152 1.04 5.47 4.06
C LEU A 152 1.97 6.57 3.55
N PRO A 153 3.30 6.34 3.41
CA PRO A 153 4.19 7.34 2.84
C PRO A 153 3.72 7.83 1.47
N PHE A 154 3.08 6.98 0.67
CA PHE A 154 2.61 7.29 -0.69
C PHE A 154 1.53 8.37 -0.72
N LEU A 155 0.73 8.47 0.34
CA LEU A 155 -0.41 9.39 0.43
C LEU A 155 0.04 10.86 0.50
N HIS A 156 1.20 11.11 1.10
CA HIS A 156 1.69 12.45 1.39
C HIS A 156 2.85 12.91 0.48
N LEU A 157 3.22 12.14 -0.55
CA LEU A 157 4.39 12.47 -1.39
C LEU A 157 4.16 13.65 -2.34
N ASN A 158 2.93 13.87 -2.80
CA ASN A 158 2.63 14.92 -3.78
C ASN A 158 1.16 15.34 -3.72
N ALA A 159 0.92 16.64 -3.57
CA ALA A 159 -0.41 17.26 -3.60
C ALA A 159 -1.19 16.98 -4.90
N GLN A 160 -0.51 16.72 -6.02
CA GLN A 160 -1.16 16.36 -7.28
C GLN A 160 -1.70 14.92 -7.26
N LEU A 161 -0.99 13.99 -6.61
CA LEU A 161 -1.42 12.60 -6.47
C LEU A 161 -2.52 12.48 -5.43
N SER A 162 -2.41 13.20 -4.31
CA SER A 162 -3.41 13.15 -3.23
C SER A 162 -4.80 13.58 -3.70
N ARG A 163 -4.91 14.60 -4.56
CA ARG A 163 -6.21 15.06 -5.11
C ARG A 163 -6.95 14.06 -6.00
N ARG A 164 -6.24 13.07 -6.54
CA ARG A 164 -6.79 12.07 -7.47
C ARG A 164 -6.87 10.67 -6.85
N SER A 165 -6.46 10.53 -5.60
CA SER A 165 -6.40 9.24 -4.91
C SER A 165 -7.54 9.15 -3.91
N LEU A 166 -8.30 8.05 -3.96
CA LEU A 166 -9.26 7.70 -2.92
C LEU A 166 -8.61 6.70 -1.97
N ILE A 167 -8.64 7.00 -0.68
CA ILE A 167 -8.10 6.13 0.35
C ILE A 167 -9.27 5.37 0.98
N ILE A 168 -9.19 4.05 0.97
CA ILE A 168 -10.14 3.18 1.66
C ILE A 168 -9.37 2.40 2.71
N GLN A 169 -9.62 2.73 3.98
CA GLN A 169 -9.02 2.07 5.11
C GLN A 169 -9.87 0.86 5.52
N PHE A 170 -9.20 -0.26 5.79
CA PHE A 170 -9.83 -1.46 6.35
C PHE A 170 -9.35 -1.62 7.79
N ASP A 171 -10.11 -1.04 8.71
CA ASP A 171 -9.77 -1.03 10.12
C ASP A 171 -9.86 -2.40 10.78
N ARG A 172 -9.20 -2.52 11.93
CA ARG A 172 -9.44 -3.63 12.85
C ARG A 172 -10.77 -3.43 13.55
N TYR A 173 -11.27 -4.52 14.10
CA TYR A 173 -12.31 -4.42 15.11
C TYR A 173 -11.72 -3.72 16.35
N HIS A 174 -12.40 -2.68 16.85
CA HIS A 174 -11.99 -1.93 18.03
C HIS A 174 -12.81 -2.45 19.21
N PRO A 175 -12.19 -2.77 20.35
CA PRO A 175 -12.89 -3.40 21.46
C PRO A 175 -13.74 -2.37 22.23
N GLU A 176 -13.42 -1.09 22.10
CA GLU A 176 -14.17 0.02 22.70
C GLU A 176 -15.47 0.34 21.94
N ASN A 177 -15.62 -0.15 20.70
CA ASN A 177 -16.83 0.00 19.92
C ASN A 177 -17.70 -1.27 20.06
N PRO A 178 -18.88 -1.19 20.68
CA PRO A 178 -19.76 -2.35 20.88
C PRO A 178 -20.13 -3.07 19.57
N ASP A 179 -20.32 -2.34 18.48
CA ASP A 179 -20.65 -2.93 17.18
C ASP A 179 -19.47 -3.73 16.62
N HIS A 180 -18.24 -3.23 16.82
CA HIS A 180 -17.03 -3.93 16.39
C HIS A 180 -16.77 -5.17 17.25
N GLU A 181 -17.01 -5.09 18.56
CA GLU A 181 -16.93 -6.25 19.45
C GLU A 181 -17.90 -7.35 19.03
N LEU A 182 -19.18 -6.98 18.82
CA LEU A 182 -20.22 -7.90 18.35
C LEU A 182 -19.84 -8.51 16.98
N ALA A 183 -19.36 -7.71 16.05
CA ALA A 183 -18.93 -8.18 14.74
C ALA A 183 -17.74 -9.15 14.84
N PHE A 184 -16.75 -8.87 15.69
CA PHE A 184 -15.62 -9.77 15.92
C PHE A 184 -16.07 -11.11 16.53
N LYS A 185 -16.95 -11.08 17.54
CA LYS A 185 -17.57 -12.28 18.11
C LYS A 185 -18.34 -13.09 17.07
N SER A 186 -19.07 -12.42 16.16
CA SER A 186 -19.76 -13.08 15.04
C SER A 186 -18.78 -13.78 14.09
N VAL A 187 -17.62 -13.17 13.81
CA VAL A 187 -16.54 -13.80 13.03
C VAL A 187 -16.00 -15.05 13.74
N LEU A 188 -15.77 -14.98 15.05
CA LEU A 188 -15.30 -16.12 15.84
C LEU A 188 -16.32 -17.27 15.83
N ASN A 189 -17.60 -16.96 16.01
CA ASN A 189 -18.68 -17.94 15.91
C ASN A 189 -18.72 -18.59 14.52
N THR A 190 -18.56 -17.79 13.46
CA THR A 190 -18.50 -18.31 12.08
C THR A 190 -17.33 -19.27 11.91
N PHE A 191 -16.13 -18.93 12.41
CA PHE A 191 -15.00 -19.86 12.36
C PHE A 191 -15.28 -21.14 13.15
N GLN A 192 -15.86 -21.02 14.35
CA GLN A 192 -16.21 -22.17 15.20
C GLN A 192 -17.14 -23.16 14.47
N GLN A 193 -18.16 -22.64 13.78
CA GLN A 193 -19.13 -23.44 13.02
C GLN A 193 -18.52 -24.12 11.79
N GLN A 194 -17.45 -23.55 11.22
CA GLN A 194 -16.77 -24.08 10.04
C GLN A 194 -15.59 -25.02 10.39
N MET A 195 -15.40 -25.33 11.68
CA MET A 195 -14.31 -26.22 12.10
C MET A 195 -14.54 -27.66 11.62
N PRO A 196 -13.47 -28.37 11.20
CA PRO A 196 -13.58 -29.71 10.65
C PRO A 196 -13.85 -30.81 11.69
N PHE A 197 -13.75 -30.49 12.99
CA PHE A 197 -13.99 -31.41 14.10
C PHE A 197 -14.51 -30.65 15.33
N ALA A 198 -14.97 -31.39 16.33
CA ALA A 198 -15.59 -30.84 17.53
C ALA A 198 -14.65 -29.88 18.30
N ASN A 199 -15.23 -28.82 18.84
CA ASN A 199 -14.53 -27.83 19.64
C ASN A 199 -14.80 -28.10 21.14
N LYS A 200 -13.73 -28.23 21.93
CA LYS A 200 -13.83 -28.30 23.39
C LYS A 200 -13.86 -26.90 24.03
N ILE A 201 -13.49 -25.89 23.25
CA ILE A 201 -13.46 -24.48 23.65
C ILE A 201 -14.53 -23.70 22.91
N ASP A 202 -15.14 -22.74 23.59
CA ASP A 202 -16.02 -21.74 22.98
C ASP A 202 -15.21 -20.49 22.64
N LEU A 203 -14.94 -20.29 21.35
CA LEU A 203 -14.19 -19.14 20.83
C LEU A 203 -14.89 -17.82 21.13
N VAL A 204 -16.22 -17.80 21.21
CA VAL A 204 -16.98 -16.56 21.48
C VAL A 204 -16.78 -16.11 22.94
N ASN A 205 -16.74 -17.06 23.87
CA ASN A 205 -16.47 -16.75 25.28
C ASN A 205 -15.01 -16.36 25.51
N GLU A 206 -14.08 -16.88 24.70
CA GLU A 206 -12.64 -16.59 24.77
C GLU A 206 -12.23 -15.41 23.87
N TRP A 207 -13.19 -14.58 23.46
CA TRP A 207 -12.94 -13.52 22.49
C TRP A 207 -11.86 -12.53 22.93
N GLU A 208 -11.74 -12.21 24.23
CA GLU A 208 -10.72 -11.30 24.76
C GLU A 208 -9.31 -11.86 24.54
N PHE A 209 -9.10 -13.14 24.85
CA PHE A 209 -7.82 -13.81 24.62
C PHE A 209 -7.48 -13.86 23.13
N LEU A 210 -8.48 -14.17 22.28
CA LEU A 210 -8.31 -14.18 20.84
C LEU A 210 -8.02 -12.77 20.30
N TYR A 211 -8.68 -11.77 20.84
CA TYR A 211 -8.52 -10.38 20.49
C TYR A 211 -7.12 -9.86 20.89
N GLU A 212 -6.69 -10.08 22.13
CA GLU A 212 -5.37 -9.70 22.65
C GLU A 212 -4.23 -10.17 21.73
N ARG A 213 -4.35 -11.41 21.22
CA ARG A 213 -3.32 -12.05 20.41
C ARG A 213 -3.42 -11.79 18.91
N THR A 214 -4.51 -11.15 18.46
CA THR A 214 -4.76 -10.89 17.04
C THR A 214 -5.02 -9.42 16.73
N LEU A 215 -5.15 -8.58 17.75
CA LEU A 215 -5.41 -7.14 17.65
C LEU A 215 -6.66 -6.83 16.81
N GLY A 216 -7.70 -7.65 16.93
CA GLY A 216 -8.92 -7.53 16.12
C GLY A 216 -8.73 -7.81 14.62
N CYS A 217 -7.57 -8.34 14.20
CA CYS A 217 -7.28 -8.63 12.80
C CYS A 217 -7.72 -10.05 12.42
N VAL A 218 -8.87 -10.18 11.74
CA VAL A 218 -9.44 -11.47 11.29
C VAL A 218 -8.46 -12.36 10.51
N GLY A 219 -7.56 -11.77 9.73
CA GLY A 219 -6.54 -12.53 8.99
C GLY A 219 -5.53 -13.23 9.91
N ILE A 220 -5.12 -12.56 10.98
CA ILE A 220 -4.23 -13.14 12.00
C ILE A 220 -5.00 -14.21 12.78
N THR A 221 -6.25 -13.92 13.16
CA THR A 221 -7.13 -14.89 13.83
C THR A 221 -7.29 -16.16 13.02
N LYS A 222 -7.62 -16.07 11.72
CA LYS A 222 -7.77 -17.23 10.83
C LYS A 222 -6.50 -18.07 10.75
N ARG A 223 -5.34 -17.42 10.54
CA ARG A 223 -4.05 -18.12 10.45
C ARG A 223 -3.69 -18.83 11.75
N TRP A 224 -3.89 -18.17 12.89
CA TRP A 224 -3.64 -18.77 14.20
C TRP A 224 -4.55 -19.98 14.44
N LEU A 225 -5.86 -19.84 14.16
CA LEU A 225 -6.81 -20.96 14.25
C LEU A 225 -6.40 -22.12 13.33
N GLU A 226 -6.01 -21.85 12.08
CA GLU A 226 -5.50 -22.89 11.16
C GLU A 226 -4.29 -23.63 11.74
N ASP A 227 -3.34 -22.92 12.34
CA ASP A 227 -2.14 -23.53 12.92
C ASP A 227 -2.45 -24.32 14.21
N SER A 228 -3.42 -23.86 15.01
CA SER A 228 -3.92 -24.59 16.18
C SER A 228 -4.72 -25.83 15.78
N LEU A 229 -5.52 -25.77 14.70
CA LEU A 229 -6.23 -26.93 14.16
C LEU A 229 -5.28 -27.96 13.59
N LYS A 230 -4.21 -27.54 12.89
CA LYS A 230 -3.15 -28.45 12.44
C LYS A 230 -2.50 -29.18 13.62
N LEU A 231 -2.30 -28.50 14.75
CA LEU A 231 -1.78 -29.13 15.96
C LEU A 231 -2.80 -30.14 16.53
N ALA A 232 -4.06 -29.71 16.72
CA ALA A 232 -5.15 -30.55 17.24
C ALA A 232 -5.44 -31.78 16.37
N SER A 233 -5.25 -31.69 15.06
CA SER A 233 -5.45 -32.81 14.13
C SER A 233 -4.48 -33.97 14.34
N ARG A 234 -3.40 -33.75 15.10
CA ARG A 234 -2.40 -34.78 15.44
C ARG A 234 -2.78 -35.57 16.70
N ASP A 235 -3.79 -35.12 17.43
CA ASP A 235 -4.27 -35.84 18.61
C ASP A 235 -5.03 -37.10 18.20
N LYS A 236 -5.06 -38.08 19.11
CA LYS A 236 -5.81 -39.33 18.91
C LYS A 236 -7.30 -39.09 18.64
N THR A 237 -7.86 -38.05 19.25
CA THR A 237 -9.23 -37.57 19.03
C THR A 237 -9.19 -36.08 18.69
N PRO A 238 -9.20 -35.71 17.40
CA PRO A 238 -9.06 -34.33 16.98
C PRO A 238 -10.14 -33.42 17.59
N GLN A 239 -9.72 -32.53 18.49
CA GLN A 239 -10.57 -31.52 19.11
C GLN A 239 -9.76 -30.25 19.37
N LEU A 240 -10.33 -29.09 19.04
CA LEU A 240 -9.67 -27.82 19.36
C LEU A 240 -9.85 -27.54 20.86
N SER A 241 -8.74 -27.23 21.54
CA SER A 241 -8.70 -26.97 22.98
C SER A 241 -7.92 -25.68 23.26
N ARG A 242 -8.09 -25.13 24.47
CA ARG A 242 -7.37 -23.93 24.91
C ARG A 242 -5.85 -24.09 24.83
N LYS A 243 -5.33 -25.27 25.20
CA LYS A 243 -3.89 -25.59 25.11
C LYS A 243 -3.35 -25.46 23.68
N HIS A 244 -4.11 -25.88 22.66
CA HIS A 244 -3.70 -25.75 21.26
C HIS A 244 -3.63 -24.29 20.80
N LEU A 245 -4.50 -23.43 21.35
CA LEU A 245 -4.45 -22.00 21.10
C LEU A 245 -3.22 -21.39 21.77
N GLU A 246 -2.99 -21.69 23.05
CA GLU A 246 -1.83 -21.22 23.83
C GLU A 246 -0.50 -21.64 23.18
N ASP A 247 -0.36 -22.91 22.77
CA ASP A 247 0.86 -23.45 22.13
C ASP A 247 1.20 -22.78 20.80
N LYS A 248 0.18 -22.27 20.09
CA LYS A 248 0.33 -21.57 18.80
C LYS A 248 0.14 -20.06 18.92
N ALA A 249 -0.05 -19.54 20.13
CA ALA A 249 -0.38 -18.14 20.34
C ALA A 249 0.74 -17.24 19.82
N PRO A 250 0.40 -16.19 19.05
CA PRO A 250 1.30 -15.09 18.80
C PRO A 250 1.90 -14.57 20.12
N SER A 251 3.22 -14.39 20.15
CA SER A 251 3.88 -13.93 21.37
C SER A 251 3.45 -12.49 21.69
N ALA A 252 3.26 -12.18 22.98
CA ALA A 252 2.84 -10.85 23.41
C ALA A 252 3.79 -9.75 22.91
N LYS A 253 5.10 -10.03 22.87
CA LYS A 253 6.11 -9.10 22.30
C LYS A 253 5.85 -8.77 20.83
N LYS A 254 5.50 -9.77 20.01
CA LYS A 254 5.16 -9.56 18.60
C LYS A 254 3.85 -8.78 18.46
N CYS A 255 2.84 -9.11 19.26
CA CYS A 255 1.57 -8.40 19.28
C CYS A 255 1.76 -6.93 19.66
N PHE A 256 2.59 -6.64 20.67
CA PHE A 256 2.89 -5.28 21.10
C PHE A 256 3.60 -4.46 20.01
N LEU A 257 4.57 -5.05 19.31
CA LEU A 257 5.24 -4.40 18.18
C LEU A 257 4.24 -4.08 17.05
N GLN A 258 3.41 -5.06 16.67
CA GLN A 258 2.37 -4.86 15.66
C GLN A 258 1.34 -3.81 16.08
N LEU A 259 0.96 -3.78 17.36
CA LEU A 259 0.02 -2.78 17.88
C LEU A 259 0.59 -1.37 17.75
N ASN A 260 1.87 -1.16 18.08
CA ASN A 260 2.51 0.14 17.91
C ASN A 260 2.55 0.60 16.45
N GLU A 261 2.86 -0.31 15.52
CA GLU A 261 2.83 -0.02 14.08
C GLU A 261 1.42 0.35 13.61
N ILE A 262 0.40 -0.40 14.06
CA ILE A 262 -1.01 -0.14 13.75
C ILE A 262 -1.44 1.22 14.30
N LEU A 263 -1.15 1.52 15.57
CA LEU A 263 -1.57 2.78 16.20
C LEU A 263 -0.90 4.00 15.56
N LEU A 264 0.39 3.89 15.22
CA LEU A 264 1.11 4.94 14.49
C LEU A 264 0.46 5.19 13.11
N ALA A 265 0.11 4.12 12.42
CA ALA A 265 -0.51 4.18 11.10
C ALA A 265 -1.93 4.77 11.15
N GLU A 266 -2.76 4.30 12.09
CA GLU A 266 -4.12 4.81 12.33
C GLU A 266 -4.07 6.31 12.65
N LYS A 267 -3.12 6.75 13.48
CA LYS A 267 -2.90 8.16 13.79
C LYS A 267 -2.47 8.99 12.56
N THR A 268 -1.69 8.40 11.65
CA THR A 268 -1.23 9.10 10.43
C THR A 268 -2.37 9.29 9.43
N LEU A 269 -3.37 8.41 9.42
CA LEU A 269 -4.54 8.49 8.54
C LEU A 269 -5.63 9.42 9.08
N ALA A 270 -5.75 9.55 10.40
CA ALA A 270 -6.73 10.43 11.02
C ALA A 270 -6.27 11.90 10.91
N ASP A 271 -7.07 12.75 10.27
CA ASP A 271 -6.90 14.19 10.40
C ASP A 271 -7.18 14.59 11.86
N SER A 272 -6.19 15.16 12.53
CA SER A 272 -6.39 15.67 13.89
C SER A 272 -6.97 17.08 13.88
N ASP A 273 -7.69 17.45 14.95
CA ASP A 273 -8.15 18.82 15.15
C ASP A 273 -6.97 19.83 15.12
N GLU A 274 -5.79 19.39 15.56
CA GLU A 274 -4.55 20.17 15.48
C GLU A 274 -4.09 20.40 14.04
N ASP A 275 -4.19 19.39 13.17
CA ASP A 275 -3.84 19.51 11.75
C ASP A 275 -4.79 20.49 11.04
N VAL A 276 -6.10 20.39 11.34
CA VAL A 276 -7.11 21.32 10.83
C VAL A 276 -6.85 22.73 11.33
N ALA A 277 -6.59 22.91 12.63
CA ALA A 277 -6.29 24.22 13.22
C ALA A 277 -5.01 24.84 12.63
N SER A 278 -3.96 24.05 12.45
CA SER A 278 -2.70 24.46 11.83
C SER A 278 -2.90 24.88 10.37
N LEU A 279 -3.66 24.11 9.60
CA LEU A 279 -4.03 24.46 8.22
C LEU A 279 -4.82 25.78 8.17
N ARG A 280 -5.84 25.93 9.02
CA ARG A 280 -6.65 27.16 9.10
C ARG A 280 -5.80 28.39 9.44
N SER A 281 -4.89 28.25 10.42
CA SER A 281 -3.93 29.29 10.80
C SER A 281 -3.03 29.69 9.62
N ARG A 282 -2.45 28.71 8.91
CA ARG A 282 -1.60 28.98 7.72
C ARG A 282 -2.36 29.63 6.57
N LEU A 283 -3.64 29.30 6.41
CA LEU A 283 -4.53 29.91 5.42
C LEU A 283 -5.07 31.28 5.87
N LYS A 284 -4.75 31.72 7.09
CA LYS A 284 -5.30 32.95 7.72
C LYS A 284 -6.83 32.94 7.79
N LEU A 285 -7.42 31.75 7.95
CA LEU A 285 -8.87 31.57 8.06
C LEU A 285 -9.25 31.44 9.54
N GLY A 286 -9.98 32.43 10.06
CA GLY A 286 -10.38 32.48 11.48
C GLY A 286 -9.68 33.55 12.32
N GLU A 287 -8.91 34.46 11.69
CA GLU A 287 -8.66 35.77 12.30
C GLU A 287 -10.00 36.53 12.30
N GLN A 288 -10.76 36.44 13.41
CA GLN A 288 -11.71 37.50 13.71
C GLN A 288 -10.91 38.80 13.91
N ASP A 289 -11.38 39.87 13.29
CA ASP A 289 -10.84 41.23 13.33
C ASP A 289 -10.01 41.52 14.59
N ALA A 290 -8.69 41.35 14.50
CA ALA A 290 -7.79 42.05 15.39
C ALA A 290 -7.87 43.54 15.00
N PRO A 291 -7.97 44.48 15.95
CA PRO A 291 -8.05 45.89 15.63
C PRO A 291 -6.88 46.28 14.74
N ALA A 292 -7.17 47.08 13.70
CA ALA A 292 -6.18 47.58 12.76
C ALA A 292 -4.89 47.96 13.49
N PRO A 293 -3.70 47.55 12.98
CA PRO A 293 -2.46 47.85 13.65
C PRO A 293 -2.35 49.37 13.78
N SER A 294 -2.28 49.85 15.01
CA SER A 294 -1.95 51.23 15.32
C SER A 294 -0.69 51.59 14.54
N VAL A 295 -0.82 52.62 13.70
CA VAL A 295 0.24 53.16 12.85
C VAL A 295 1.44 53.52 13.73
N VAL A 296 2.40 52.61 13.84
CA VAL A 296 3.74 52.96 14.31
C VAL A 296 4.44 53.55 13.08
N THR A 297 4.48 54.88 13.04
CA THR A 297 5.27 55.62 12.06
C THR A 297 6.72 55.10 12.04
N PRO A 298 7.25 54.66 10.89
CA PRO A 298 8.62 54.20 10.81
C PRO A 298 9.57 55.41 10.94
N ARG A 299 10.46 55.36 11.94
CA ARG A 299 11.65 56.23 11.96
C ARG A 299 12.47 55.92 10.71
N LYS A 300 12.66 56.94 9.86
CA LYS A 300 13.52 56.88 8.67
C LYS A 300 14.95 56.50 9.09
N SER A 301 15.40 55.29 8.76
CA SER A 301 16.83 54.99 8.68
C SER A 301 17.24 55.14 7.21
N SER A 302 18.07 56.16 6.94
CA SER A 302 18.66 56.37 5.63
C SER A 302 19.64 55.23 5.32
N ARG A 303 19.51 54.61 4.13
CA ARG A 303 20.55 53.72 3.61
C ARG A 303 21.75 54.56 3.17
N PRO A 304 23.00 54.20 3.51
CA PRO A 304 24.17 54.90 3.01
C PRO A 304 24.34 54.67 1.51
N ARG A 305 24.89 55.68 0.81
CA ARG A 305 25.19 55.60 -0.62
C ARG A 305 26.36 54.64 -0.87
N VAL A 306 26.33 53.96 -2.02
CA VAL A 306 27.36 53.03 -2.46
C VAL A 306 28.69 53.79 -2.62
N GLY A 307 29.73 53.35 -1.90
CA GLY A 307 31.08 53.93 -1.97
C GLY A 307 31.70 54.36 -0.63
N GLU A 308 30.92 54.47 0.45
CA GLU A 308 31.46 54.85 1.76
C GLU A 308 31.66 53.64 2.69
N ARG A 309 32.91 53.39 3.09
CA ARG A 309 33.26 52.33 4.05
C ARG A 309 32.95 52.81 5.47
N LYS A 310 32.27 52.00 6.27
CA LYS A 310 31.99 52.29 7.69
C LYS A 310 33.30 52.45 8.48
N PRO A 311 33.40 53.40 9.42
CA PRO A 311 34.55 53.48 10.31
C PRO A 311 34.53 52.26 11.24
N LYS A 312 35.45 51.33 11.01
CA LYS A 312 35.75 50.25 11.94
C LYS A 312 37.21 50.38 12.31
N ARG A 313 37.49 50.41 13.61
CA ARG A 313 38.85 50.48 14.15
C ARG A 313 39.62 49.24 13.67
N ASP A 314 40.68 49.45 12.89
CA ASP A 314 41.56 48.36 12.45
C ASP A 314 42.28 47.75 13.66
N LYS A 315 42.34 46.41 13.73
CA LYS A 315 43.20 45.73 14.70
C LYS A 315 44.64 45.84 14.19
N ALA A 316 45.41 46.75 14.78
CA ALA A 316 46.85 46.78 14.62
C ALA A 316 47.46 45.51 15.22
N GLY A 317 48.35 44.86 14.46
CA GLY A 317 49.09 43.67 14.89
C GLY A 317 49.94 43.98 16.12
N GLY A 318 49.82 43.11 17.12
CA GLY A 318 50.73 43.04 18.25
C GLY A 318 52.00 42.30 17.85
N TYR A 319 53.11 42.86 18.32
CA TYR A 319 54.50 42.58 18.08
C TYR A 319 54.93 41.10 18.16
N PHE A 320 55.88 40.77 17.27
CA PHE A 320 56.90 39.75 17.46
C PHE A 320 57.63 39.95 18.80
N ASN A 321 57.94 38.87 19.49
CA ASN A 321 59.13 38.78 20.31
C ASN A 321 59.78 37.41 20.08
N GLU A 322 61.11 37.47 20.14
CA GLU A 322 62.15 36.50 19.80
C GLU A 322 62.02 35.13 20.46
#